data_AF-A0A443SS79-F1
#
_entry.id   AF-A0A443SS79-F1
#
_cell.length_a   1.000
_cell.length_b   1.000
_cell.length_c   1.000
_cell.angle_alpha   90.00
_cell.angle_beta   90.00
_cell.angle_gamma   90.00
#
_symmetry.space_group_name_H-M   'P 1'
#
loop_
_entity.id
_entity.type
_entity.pdbx_description
1 polymer ?
#
loop_
_entity_poly.entity_id
_entity_poly.type
_entity_poly.pdbx_seq_one_letter_code
_entity_poly.pdbx_strand_id
1 'polypeptide(L)'
;MLSYETNRAPFDLAEGESELVSGFNVEYAAGPFALFFIAEYTNIIIINALTTTLFLGTLLDPLMPESFTFSFILKTLILTSVFL
;
A
#
# COMPACT_ATOMS: atom_id res chain seq x y z
N MET A 1 8.81 10.46 -2.68
CA MET A 1 8.33 9.63 -3.81
C MET A 1 7.13 8.82 -3.37
N LEU A 2 7.29 7.91 -2.41
CA LEU A 2 6.21 7.18 -1.74
C LEU A 2 5.01 8.04 -1.28
N SER A 3 5.27 9.14 -0.56
CA SER A 3 4.23 10.01 -0.01
C SER A 3 3.48 10.88 -1.03
N TYR A 4 3.96 11.01 -2.27
CA TYR A 4 3.26 11.76 -3.33
C TYR A 4 2.37 10.85 -4.18
N GLU A 5 2.72 9.56 -4.27
CA GLU A 5 1.97 8.57 -5.05
C GLU A 5 0.76 8.01 -4.28
N THR A 6 0.80 8.04 -2.94
CA THR A 6 -0.24 7.47 -2.07
C THR A 6 -1.29 8.47 -1.58
N ASN A 7 -1.29 9.71 -2.07
CA ASN A 7 -2.21 10.77 -1.62
C ASN A 7 -2.29 10.98 -0.09
N ARG A 8 -1.32 10.51 0.70
CA ARG A 8 -1.32 10.69 2.18
C ARG A 8 -0.82 12.08 2.57
N ALA A 9 -1.31 12.61 3.69
CA ALA A 9 -0.90 13.89 4.27
C ALA A 9 0.64 14.13 4.25
N PRO A 10 1.13 15.34 3.90
CA PRO A 10 0.44 16.64 3.88
C PRO A 10 -0.18 17.04 2.53
N PHE A 11 -0.26 16.15 1.54
CA PHE A 11 -0.85 16.42 0.22
C PHE A 11 -2.19 15.69 0.00
N ASP A 12 -2.92 15.49 1.09
CA ASP A 12 -4.19 14.77 1.14
C ASP A 12 -5.36 15.66 0.72
N LEU A 13 -5.47 15.94 -0.58
CA LEU A 13 -6.58 16.72 -1.16
C LEU A 13 -7.83 15.86 -1.43
N ALA A 14 -7.76 14.54 -1.26
CA ALA A 14 -8.86 13.61 -1.56
C ALA A 14 -9.59 13.11 -0.29
N GLU A 15 -8.92 13.04 0.87
CA GLU A 15 -9.56 12.60 2.12
C GLU A 15 -10.58 13.62 2.65
N GLY A 16 -10.40 14.93 2.38
CA GLY A 16 -11.36 15.98 2.75
C GLY A 16 -12.66 16.03 1.95
N GLU A 17 -12.78 15.28 0.85
CA GLU A 17 -14.03 15.16 0.06
C GLU A 17 -14.75 13.80 0.27
N SER A 18 -14.07 12.81 0.86
CA SER A 18 -14.63 11.50 1.21
C SER A 18 -15.68 11.60 2.33
N GLU A 19 -15.50 12.56 3.25
CA GLU A 19 -16.40 12.78 4.39
C GLU A 19 -17.76 13.38 3.99
N LEU A 20 -17.82 14.16 2.90
CA LEU A 20 -19.07 14.74 2.37
C LEU A 20 -19.74 13.86 1.29
N VAL A 21 -19.11 12.76 0.90
CA VAL A 21 -19.60 11.78 -0.08
C VAL A 21 -20.13 10.50 0.61
N SER A 22 -20.50 10.60 1.89
CA SER A 22 -21.47 9.68 2.54
C SER A 22 -22.81 9.58 1.77
N GLY A 23 -23.06 10.44 0.77
CA GLY A 23 -24.27 10.45 -0.07
C GLY A 23 -24.32 9.42 -1.21
N PHE A 24 -23.23 8.72 -1.55
CA PHE A 24 -23.23 7.76 -2.68
C PHE A 24 -23.58 6.30 -2.29
N ASN A 25 -23.78 6.02 -1.00
CA ASN A 25 -24.18 4.70 -0.51
C ASN A 25 -25.61 4.27 -0.90
N VAL A 26 -26.35 5.08 -1.67
CA VAL A 26 -27.73 4.79 -2.11
C VAL A 26 -27.80 4.31 -3.57
N GLU A 27 -26.79 4.56 -4.41
CA GLU A 27 -26.92 4.31 -5.86
C GLU A 27 -25.88 3.37 -6.48
N TYR A 28 -24.79 3.04 -5.77
CA TYR A 28 -23.82 2.04 -6.24
C TYR A 28 -23.82 0.82 -5.31
N ALA A 29 -24.06 -0.36 -5.88
CA ALA A 29 -23.92 -1.63 -5.18
C ALA A 29 -22.58 -1.68 -4.46
N ALA A 30 -22.51 -2.25 -3.25
CA ALA A 30 -21.31 -2.25 -2.40
C ALA A 30 -20.02 -2.82 -3.04
N GLY A 31 -20.11 -3.48 -4.20
CA GLY A 31 -19.00 -4.11 -4.93
C GLY A 31 -17.94 -3.14 -5.47
N PRO A 32 -18.27 -2.21 -6.38
CA PRO A 32 -17.27 -1.29 -6.95
C PRO A 32 -16.62 -0.35 -5.92
N PHE A 33 -17.34 0.01 -4.86
CA PHE A 33 -16.78 0.79 -3.74
C PHE A 33 -15.70 0.01 -2.99
N ALA A 34 -15.91 -1.28 -2.72
CA ALA A 34 -14.88 -2.13 -2.11
C ALA A 34 -13.63 -2.29 -2.99
N LEU A 35 -13.79 -2.28 -4.32
CA LEU A 35 -12.66 -2.35 -5.26
C LEU A 35 -11.76 -1.11 -5.18
N PHE A 36 -12.32 0.08 -4.92
CA PHE A 36 -11.50 1.29 -4.74
C PHE A 36 -10.64 1.21 -3.48
N PHE A 37 -11.20 0.77 -2.34
CA PHE A 37 -10.40 0.56 -1.12
C PHE A 37 -9.31 -0.49 -1.32
N ILE A 38 -9.65 -1.64 -1.93
CA ILE A 38 -8.67 -2.70 -2.17
C ILE A 38 -7.56 -2.21 -3.12
N ALA A 39 -7.90 -1.41 -4.14
CA ALA A 39 -6.92 -0.85 -5.07
C ALA A 39 -5.95 0.09 -4.38
N GLU A 40 -6.43 0.95 -3.47
CA GLU A 40 -5.58 1.85 -2.69
C GLU A 40 -4.60 1.09 -1.78
N TYR A 41 -5.11 0.12 -1.01
CA TYR A 41 -4.24 -0.73 -0.18
C TYR A 41 -3.24 -1.54 -1.01
N THR A 42 -3.64 -2.01 -2.18
CA THR A 42 -2.76 -2.75 -3.09
C THR A 42 -1.63 -1.85 -3.60
N ASN A 43 -1.94 -0.59 -3.96
CA ASN A 43 -0.92 0.37 -4.39
C ASN A 43 0.10 0.65 -3.28
N ILE A 44 -0.34 0.83 -2.03
CA ILE A 44 0.56 1.04 -0.89
C ILE A 44 1.53 -0.14 -0.73
N ILE A 45 1.02 -1.37 -0.81
CA ILE A 45 1.84 -2.59 -0.70
C ILE A 45 2.84 -2.68 -1.87
N ILE A 46 2.41 -2.38 -3.11
CA ILE A 46 3.28 -2.45 -4.29
C ILE A 46 4.43 -1.45 -4.21
N ILE A 47 4.17 -0.19 -3.85
CA ILE A 47 5.23 0.82 -3.79
C ILE A 47 6.21 0.49 -2.64
N ASN A 48 5.72 -0.02 -1.52
CA ASN A 48 6.57 -0.48 -0.42
C ASN A 48 7.39 -1.74 -0.78
N ALA A 49 6.83 -2.65 -1.57
CA ALA A 49 7.54 -3.80 -2.12
C ALA A 49 8.67 -3.36 -3.06
N LEU A 50 8.40 -2.44 -3.98
CA LEU A 50 9.40 -1.86 -4.89
C LEU A 50 10.49 -1.10 -4.14
N THR A 51 10.11 -0.35 -3.11
CA THR A 51 11.08 0.37 -2.26
C THR A 51 11.99 -0.62 -1.52
N THR A 52 11.42 -1.73 -1.05
CA THR A 52 12.19 -2.78 -0.36
C THR A 52 13.16 -3.48 -1.31
N THR A 53 12.77 -3.77 -2.55
CA THR A 53 13.68 -4.39 -3.54
C THR A 53 14.79 -3.44 -3.98
N LEU A 54 14.48 -2.15 -4.19
CA LEU A 54 15.45 -1.17 -4.71
C LEU A 54 16.44 -0.67 -3.65
N PHE A 55 15.99 -0.46 -2.41
CA PHE A 55 16.80 0.20 -1.37
C PHE A 55 17.16 -0.68 -0.18
N LEU A 56 16.34 -1.68 0.15
CA LEU A 56 16.49 -2.51 1.36
C LEU A 56 16.71 -3.98 1.00
N GLY A 57 17.40 -4.24 -0.12
CA GLY A 57 17.60 -5.56 -0.71
C GLY A 57 17.86 -6.68 0.29
N THR A 58 17.32 -7.85 0.01
CA THR A 58 17.49 -9.07 0.82
C THR A 58 18.66 -9.90 0.29
N LEU A 59 19.41 -10.50 1.22
CA LEU A 59 20.49 -11.42 0.86
C LEU A 59 19.87 -12.66 0.22
N LEU A 60 20.31 -12.97 -1.00
CA LEU A 60 19.91 -14.17 -1.71
C LEU A 60 20.95 -15.26 -1.41
N ASP A 61 20.60 -16.20 -0.55
CA ASP A 61 21.36 -17.43 -0.37
C ASP A 61 20.77 -18.52 -1.29
N PRO A 62 21.51 -19.00 -2.31
CA PRO A 62 21.04 -20.04 -3.23
C PRO A 62 20.69 -21.36 -2.53
N LEU A 63 21.28 -21.63 -1.36
CA LEU A 63 21.04 -22.86 -0.62
C LEU A 63 19.71 -22.80 0.14
N MET A 64 19.25 -21.61 0.55
CA MET A 64 18.08 -21.43 1.41
C MET A 64 17.18 -20.28 0.90
N PRO A 65 16.45 -20.49 -0.21
CA PRO A 65 15.62 -19.43 -0.83
C PRO A 65 14.46 -18.97 0.07
N GLU A 66 14.03 -19.78 1.04
CA GLU A 66 12.97 -19.41 1.99
C GLU A 66 13.37 -18.24 2.89
N SER A 67 14.66 -18.15 3.25
CA SER A 67 15.19 -17.08 4.09
C SER A 67 15.10 -15.70 3.42
N PHE A 68 15.27 -15.67 2.09
CA PHE A 68 15.10 -14.48 1.26
C PHE A 68 13.65 -14.00 1.31
N THR A 69 12.70 -14.90 1.05
CA THR A 69 11.27 -14.58 1.04
C THR A 69 10.79 -14.10 2.41
N PHE A 70 11.22 -14.77 3.49
CA PHE A 70 10.88 -14.34 4.85
C PHE A 70 11.42 -12.94 5.17
N SER A 71 12.69 -12.69 4.86
CA SER A 71 13.31 -11.38 5.11
C SER A 71 12.67 -10.28 4.25
N PHE A 72 12.25 -10.61 3.04
CA PHE A 72 11.59 -9.67 2.13
C PHE A 72 10.22 -9.28 2.69
N ILE A 73 9.38 -10.26 3.04
CA ILE A 73 8.06 -10.03 3.62
C ILE A 73 8.15 -9.23 4.93
N LEU A 74 9.12 -9.54 5.79
CA LEU A 74 9.28 -8.84 7.06
C LEU A 74 9.61 -7.35 6.82
N LYS A 75 10.55 -7.06 5.92
CA LYS A 75 10.93 -5.68 5.58
C LYS A 75 9.79 -4.90 4.92
N THR A 76 9.06 -5.52 4.00
CA THR A 76 7.90 -4.87 3.37
C THR A 76 6.80 -4.59 4.38
N LEU A 77 6.50 -5.52 5.30
CA LEU A 77 5.51 -5.34 6.36
C LEU A 77 5.88 -4.20 7.32
N ILE A 78 7.14 -4.13 7.75
CA ILE A 78 7.63 -3.01 8.57
C ILE A 78 7.45 -1.69 7.82
N LEU A 79 7.82 -1.62 6.54
CA LEU A 79 7.65 -0.40 5.75
C LEU A 79 6.17 -0.01 5.65
N THR A 80 5.28 -0.98 5.35
CA THR A 80 3.84 -0.71 5.23
C THR A 80 3.23 -0.21 6.55
N SER A 81 3.69 -0.70 7.70
CA SER A 81 3.20 -0.25 9.02
C SER A 81 3.57 1.19 9.37
N VAL A 82 4.53 1.80 8.66
CA VAL A 82 4.90 3.22 8.84
C VAL A 82 4.02 4.14 7.99
N PHE A 83 3.43 3.62 6.90
CA PHE A 83 2.61 4.39 5.95
C PHE A 83 1.09 4.20 6.15
N LEU A 84 0.69 3.28 7.03
CA LEU A 84 -0.70 2.97 7.36
C LEU A 84 -1.04 3.53 8.74
#